data_AF-A0A7X2HA62-F1
#
_entry.id   AF-A0A7X2HA62-F1
#
_cell.length_a   1.000
_cell.length_b   1.000
_cell.length_c   1.000
_cell.angle_alpha   90.00
_cell.angle_beta   90.00
_cell.angle_gamma   90.00
#
_symmetry.space_group_name_H-M   'P 1'
#
loop_
_entity.id
_entity.type
_entity.pdbx_description
1 polymer ?
#
loop_
_entity_poly.entity_id
_entity_poly.type
_entity_poly.pdbx_seq_one_letter_code
_entity_poly.pdbx_strand_id
1 'polypeptide(L)'
;MPAKKGQKFKHYPESVKVEAVRLFIEEGWCYRKITEHLDINDRKRVSVWVRKYQAIGEASFEDRRGDPHRSETEQARELRRLQLEVDILKKWL
;
A
#
# COMPACT_ATOMS: atom_id res chain seq x y z
N MET A 1 -16.01 17.61 2.62
CA MET A 1 -16.72 17.95 1.37
C MET A 1 -16.70 16.75 0.45
N PRO A 2 -17.86 16.29 -0.05
CA PRO A 2 -17.91 15.21 -1.04
C PRO A 2 -17.28 15.65 -2.37
N ALA A 3 -16.83 14.68 -3.17
CA ALA A 3 -16.29 14.96 -4.50
C ALA A 3 -17.37 15.58 -5.41
N LYS A 4 -16.98 16.55 -6.24
CA LYS A 4 -17.89 17.20 -7.20
C LYS A 4 -18.00 16.35 -8.48
N LYS A 5 -19.18 16.26 -9.08
CA LYS A 5 -19.37 15.56 -10.38
C LYS A 5 -18.44 16.18 -11.43
N GLY A 6 -17.64 15.36 -12.11
CA GLY A 6 -16.65 15.81 -13.10
C GLY A 6 -15.29 16.24 -12.51
N GLN A 7 -15.08 16.13 -11.20
CA GLN A 7 -13.79 16.38 -10.58
C GLN A 7 -12.75 15.36 -11.07
N LYS A 8 -11.66 15.87 -11.65
CA LYS A 8 -10.52 15.05 -12.07
C LYS A 8 -9.50 14.95 -10.94
N PHE A 9 -9.07 13.74 -10.62
CA PHE A 9 -8.00 13.50 -9.65
C PHE A 9 -6.71 13.12 -10.40
N LYS A 10 -5.59 13.71 -9.99
CA LYS A 10 -4.27 13.30 -10.49
C LYS A 10 -3.93 11.92 -9.93
N HIS A 11 -3.66 10.99 -10.82
CA HIS A 11 -3.20 9.65 -10.48
C HIS A 11 -1.67 9.63 -10.52
N TYR A 12 -1.07 9.06 -9.48
CA TYR A 12 0.38 8.85 -9.40
C TYR A 12 0.64 7.35 -9.50
N PRO A 13 1.57 6.92 -10.37
CA PRO A 13 1.97 5.52 -10.45
C PRO A 13 2.64 5.10 -9.14
N GLU A 14 2.74 3.79 -8.93
CA GLU A 14 3.40 3.21 -7.75
C GLU A 14 4.86 3.65 -7.63
N SER A 15 5.60 3.66 -8.74
CA SER A 15 7.01 4.08 -8.79
C SER A 15 7.24 5.46 -8.16
N VAL A 16 6.39 6.45 -8.47
CA VAL A 16 6.49 7.81 -7.91
C VAL A 16 6.21 7.82 -6.41
N LYS A 17 5.33 6.95 -5.92
CA LYS A 17 5.04 6.86 -4.47
C LYS A 17 6.21 6.25 -3.72
N VAL A 18 6.80 5.19 -4.26
CA VAL A 18 7.99 4.52 -3.71
C VAL A 18 9.17 5.49 -3.68
N GLU A 19 9.42 6.20 -4.78
CA GLU A 19 10.46 7.22 -4.85
C GLU A 19 10.25 8.35 -3.84
N ALA A 20 9.02 8.85 -3.69
CA ALA A 20 8.70 9.87 -2.69
C ALA A 20 9.01 9.42 -1.26
N VAL A 21 8.79 8.14 -0.95
CA VAL A 21 9.11 7.58 0.37
C VAL A 21 10.61 7.37 0.53
N ARG A 22 11.30 6.88 -0.50
CA ARG A 22 12.75 6.73 -0.52
C ARG A 22 13.46 8.05 -0.23
N LEU A 23 13.08 9.13 -0.92
CA LEU A 23 13.62 10.48 -0.71
C LEU A 23 13.38 11.00 0.72
N PHE A 24 12.30 10.57 1.37
CA PHE A 24 12.05 10.95 2.76
C PHE A 24 12.92 10.15 3.74
N ILE A 25 12.98 8.83 3.58
CA ILE A 25 13.62 7.92 4.54
C ILE A 25 15.15 7.90 4.38
N GLU A 26 15.65 7.81 3.16
CA GLU A 26 17.08 7.68 2.87
C GLU A 26 17.77 9.03 2.82
N GLU A 27 17.18 9.98 2.09
CA GLU A 27 17.79 11.29 1.83
C GLU A 27 17.38 12.36 2.86
N GLY A 28 16.39 12.07 3.73
CA GLY A 28 15.91 12.99 4.76
C GLY A 28 15.19 14.23 4.21
N TRP A 29 14.66 14.18 2.99
CA TRP A 29 14.03 15.35 2.38
C TRP A 29 12.71 15.70 3.08
N CYS A 30 12.44 17.00 3.22
CA CYS A 30 11.15 17.45 3.72
C CYS A 30 10.04 17.26 2.68
N TYR A 31 8.79 17.10 3.13
CA TYR A 31 7.65 16.87 2.24
C TYR A 31 7.49 17.94 1.15
N ARG A 32 7.83 19.20 1.45
CA ARG A 32 7.77 20.30 0.49
C ARG A 32 8.75 20.09 -0.67
N LYS A 33 9.99 19.74 -0.36
CA LYS A 33 11.03 19.48 -1.37
C LYS A 33 10.64 18.29 -2.25
N ILE A 34 10.08 17.24 -1.66
CA ILE A 34 9.59 16.06 -2.40
C ILE A 34 8.44 16.43 -3.33
N THR A 35 7.46 17.22 -2.86
CA THR A 35 6.33 17.63 -3.71
C THR A 35 6.76 18.49 -4.89
N GLU A 36 7.74 19.39 -4.68
CA GLU A 36 8.29 20.23 -5.76
C GLU A 36 9.07 19.37 -6.77
N HIS A 37 9.84 18.38 -6.29
CA HIS A 37 10.65 17.52 -7.15
C HIS A 37 9.84 16.54 -8.00
N LEU A 38 8.81 15.92 -7.43
CA LEU A 38 7.99 14.88 -8.08
C LEU A 38 6.68 15.43 -8.67
N ASP A 39 6.51 16.76 -8.72
CA ASP A 39 5.30 17.44 -9.19
C ASP A 39 4.02 16.92 -8.52
N ILE A 40 4.05 16.79 -7.18
CA ILE A 40 2.92 16.30 -6.39
C ILE A 40 2.12 17.48 -5.83
N ASN A 41 0.85 17.54 -6.20
CA ASN A 41 -0.01 18.68 -5.87
C ASN A 41 -0.23 18.93 -4.36
N ASP A 42 -0.03 17.94 -3.49
CA ASP A 42 -0.34 18.08 -2.06
C ASP A 42 0.67 17.34 -1.16
N ARG A 43 1.32 18.08 -0.25
CA ARG A 43 2.24 17.55 0.76
C ARG A 43 1.61 16.51 1.68
N LYS A 44 0.30 16.60 1.93
CA LYS A 44 -0.40 15.62 2.77
C LYS A 44 -0.42 14.24 2.12
N ARG A 45 -0.40 14.15 0.78
CA ARG A 45 -0.28 12.86 0.08
C ARG A 45 1.03 12.15 0.41
N VAL A 46 2.15 12.86 0.31
CA VAL A 46 3.48 12.30 0.65
C VAL A 46 3.50 11.82 2.10
N SER A 47 2.95 12.60 3.03
CA SER A 47 2.84 12.21 4.42
C SER A 47 1.97 10.95 4.65
N VAL A 48 0.89 10.79 3.89
CA VAL A 48 0.07 9.56 3.93
C VAL A 48 0.83 8.37 3.35
N TRP A 49 1.57 8.55 2.26
CA TRP A 49 2.38 7.48 1.66
C TRP A 49 3.47 6.99 2.61
N VAL A 50 4.21 7.91 3.23
CA VAL A 50 5.24 7.56 4.24
C VAL A 50 4.62 6.78 5.41
N ARG A 51 3.48 7.25 5.95
CA ARG A 51 2.79 6.53 7.04
C ARG A 51 2.37 5.12 6.65
N LYS A 52 1.82 4.94 5.45
CA LYS A 52 1.41 3.61 4.97
C LYS A 52 2.60 2.69 4.74
N TYR A 53 3.68 3.23 4.17
CA TYR A 53 4.90 2.48 3.96
C TYR A 53 5.55 2.04 5.28
N GLN A 54 5.54 2.89 6.32
CA GLN A 54 6.02 2.49 7.64
C GLN A 54 5.18 1.38 8.29
N ALA A 55 3.90 1.25 7.93
CA ALA A 55 3.00 0.26 8.51
C ALA A 55 3.11 -1.12 7.84
N ILE A 56 3.17 -1.17 6.49
CA ILE A 56 3.09 -2.42 5.72
C ILE A 56 4.11 -2.50 4.57
N GLY A 57 5.08 -1.58 4.52
CA GLY A 57 6.12 -1.54 3.49
C GLY A 57 5.60 -1.21 2.10
N GLU A 58 6.26 -1.76 1.10
CA GLU A 58 5.97 -1.56 -0.33
C GLU A 58 4.58 -2.08 -0.72
N ALA A 59 4.08 -3.12 -0.04
CA ALA A 59 2.72 -3.64 -0.20
C ALA A 59 1.61 -2.59 0.03
N SER A 60 1.95 -1.42 0.60
CA SER A 60 1.04 -0.28 0.71
C SER A 60 0.63 0.36 -0.63
N PHE A 61 1.41 0.16 -1.68
CA PHE A 61 1.19 0.78 -2.99
C PHE A 61 0.64 -0.15 -4.06
N GLU A 62 0.64 -1.46 -3.79
CA GLU A 62 0.03 -2.50 -4.62
C GLU A 62 -1.45 -2.22 -4.89
N ASP A 63 -1.86 -2.39 -6.15
CA ASP A 63 -3.26 -2.33 -6.54
C ASP A 63 -3.97 -3.66 -6.29
N ARG A 64 -4.62 -3.77 -5.12
CA ARG A 64 -5.44 -4.94 -4.76
C ARG A 64 -6.93 -4.78 -5.06
N ARG A 65 -7.31 -3.92 -6.01
CA ARG A 65 -8.72 -3.81 -6.41
C ARG A 65 -9.17 -5.09 -7.12
N GLY A 66 -10.32 -5.63 -6.72
CA GLY A 66 -10.85 -6.87 -7.26
C GLY A 66 -10.29 -8.15 -6.64
N ASP A 67 -9.35 -8.04 -5.69
CA ASP A 67 -8.82 -9.19 -4.95
C ASP A 67 -9.86 -9.69 -3.91
N PRO A 68 -10.40 -10.92 -4.05
CA PRO A 68 -11.35 -11.51 -3.10
C PRO A 68 -10.76 -11.69 -1.70
N HIS A 69 -9.43 -11.75 -1.59
CA HIS A 69 -8.69 -12.00 -0.36
C HIS A 69 -7.98 -10.76 0.18
N ARG A 70 -8.37 -9.55 -0.26
CA ARG A 70 -7.71 -8.29 0.09
C ARG A 70 -7.47 -8.05 1.59
N SER A 71 -8.35 -8.56 2.45
CA SER A 71 -8.24 -8.42 3.91
C SER A 71 -7.39 -9.50 4.58
N GLU A 72 -7.05 -10.57 3.85
CA GLU A 72 -6.32 -11.73 4.37
C GLU A 72 -4.84 -11.64 3.98
N THR A 73 -3.96 -11.73 4.98
CA THR A 73 -2.52 -11.82 4.72
C THR A 73 -2.18 -13.16 4.06
N GLU A 74 -1.08 -13.23 3.32
CA GLU A 74 -0.61 -14.51 2.75
C GLU A 74 -0.37 -15.55 3.85
N GLN A 75 0.20 -15.12 4.98
CA GLN A 75 0.40 -15.97 6.15
C GLN A 75 -0.91 -16.55 6.68
N ALA A 76 -1.99 -15.76 6.76
CA ALA A 76 -3.29 -16.25 7.20
C ALA A 76 -3.88 -17.26 6.20
N ARG A 77 -3.67 -17.04 4.89
CA ARG A 77 -4.06 -18.00 3.84
C ARG A 77 -3.31 -19.33 3.98
N GLU A 78 -2.00 -19.27 4.17
CA GLU A 78 -1.15 -20.46 4.38
C GLU A 78 -1.55 -21.22 5.63
N LEU A 79 -1.76 -20.51 6.76
CA LEU A 79 -2.23 -21.13 7.99
C LEU A 79 -3.57 -21.85 7.80
N ARG A 80 -4.52 -21.24 7.08
CA ARG A 80 -5.81 -21.87 6.78
C ARG A 80 -5.64 -23.13 5.93
N ARG A 81 -4.77 -23.07 4.90
CA ARG A 81 -4.46 -24.23 4.05
C ARG A 81 -3.86 -25.37 4.87
N LEU A 82 -2.88 -25.06 5.72
CA LEU A 82 -2.22 -26.04 6.58
C LEU A 82 -3.18 -26.63 7.62
N GLN A 83 -4.06 -25.82 8.20
CA GLN A 83 -5.11 -26.30 9.12
C GLN A 83 -6.03 -27.31 8.43
N LEU A 84 -6.48 -27.03 7.21
CA LEU A 84 -7.29 -27.96 6.43
C LEU A 84 -6.53 -29.26 6.10
N GLU A 85 -5.25 -29.15 5.73
CA GLU A 85 -4.40 -30.32 5.47
C GLU A 85 -4.25 -31.20 6.71
N VAL A 86 -3.98 -30.60 7.87
CA VAL A 86 -3.90 -31.29 9.16
C VAL A 86 -5.24 -31.96 9.51
N ASP A 87 -6.36 -31.26 9.34
CA ASP A 87 -7.69 -31.81 9.65
C ASP A 87 -8.04 -32.99 8.74
N ILE A 88 -7.70 -32.91 7.45
CA ILE A 88 -7.83 -34.04 6.53
C ILE A 88 -6.97 -35.20 7.02
N LEU A 89 -5.68 -35.01 7.26
CA LEU A 89 -4.77 -36.07 7.67
C LEU A 89 -5.21 -36.74 8.98
N LYS A 90 -5.67 -35.96 9.96
CA LYS A 90 -6.24 -36.47 11.22
C LYS A 90 -7.51 -37.28 11.05
N LYS A 91 -8.26 -37.07 9.96
CA LYS A 91 -9.48 -37.83 9.67
C LYS A 91 -9.17 -39.22 9.08
N TRP A 92 -7.99 -39.39 8.49
CA TRP A 92 -7.57 -40.61 7.81
C TRP A 92 -6.52 -41.44 8.59
N LEU A 93 -6.15 -40.99 9.79
CA LEU A 93 -5.34 -41.70 10.79
C LEU A 93 -6.22 -42.08 11.98
#